data_AF-A0A968A0Z0-F1
#
_entry.id   AF-A0A968A0Z0-F1
#
_cell.length_a   1.000
_cell.length_b   1.000
_cell.length_c   1.000
_cell.angle_alpha   90.00
_cell.angle_beta   90.00
_cell.angle_gamma   90.00
#
_symmetry.space_group_name_H-M   'P 1'
#
loop_
_entity.id
_entity.type
_entity.pdbx_description
1 polymer ?
#
loop_
_entity_poly.entity_id
_entity_poly.type
_entity_poly.pdbx_seq_one_letter_code
_entity_poly.pdbx_strand_id
1 'polypeptide(L)'
;MNRYSNMAEQQQPEWNNSQIIAINKEPARCPSVPYASKEEALRGMASSFEYSLDGNWKFNYADNPADRPVGFQEVGYDVSEWAEIPVPANWELHGHGNPIYAPFHMPSSLKSTNM
;
A
#
# COMPACT_ATOMS: atom_id res chain seq x y z
N MET A 1 -16.32 -2.71 45.90
CA MET A 1 -16.57 -3.57 44.73
C MET A 1 -16.06 -2.82 43.49
N ASN A 2 -14.80 -3.05 43.11
CA ASN A 2 -14.10 -2.25 42.11
C ASN A 2 -14.44 -2.76 40.69
N ARG A 3 -15.22 -2.00 39.91
CA ARG A 3 -15.68 -2.37 38.55
C ARG A 3 -14.69 -1.99 37.45
N TYR A 4 -13.39 -2.27 37.65
CA TYR A 4 -12.42 -2.20 36.57
C TYR A 4 -12.23 -3.60 35.99
N SER A 5 -13.27 -4.05 35.28
CA SER A 5 -13.22 -5.22 34.42
C SER A 5 -12.45 -4.84 33.16
N ASN A 6 -11.33 -5.53 32.92
CA ASN A 6 -10.62 -5.70 31.64
C ASN A 6 -11.14 -4.84 30.49
N MET A 7 -10.58 -3.64 30.32
CA MET A 7 -10.48 -3.06 28.99
C MET A 7 -9.32 -3.77 28.30
N ALA A 8 -9.62 -4.86 27.60
CA ALA A 8 -8.75 -5.30 26.52
C ALA A 8 -8.61 -4.10 25.60
N GLU A 9 -7.43 -3.48 25.63
CA GLU A 9 -7.05 -2.39 24.75
C GLU A 9 -7.29 -2.89 23.34
N GLN A 10 -8.37 -2.41 22.70
CA GLN A 10 -8.65 -2.73 21.31
C GLN A 10 -7.45 -2.19 20.54
N GLN A 11 -6.55 -3.10 20.13
CA GLN A 11 -5.39 -2.73 19.32
C GLN A 11 -5.93 -2.11 18.02
N GLN A 12 -5.92 -0.79 17.97
CA GLN A 12 -6.27 -0.07 16.76
C GLN A 12 -5.26 -0.44 15.67
N PRO A 13 -5.69 -0.55 14.41
CA PRO A 13 -4.77 -0.86 13.34
C PRO A 13 -3.74 0.26 13.20
N GLU A 14 -2.54 -0.09 12.73
CA GLU A 14 -1.39 0.81 12.62
C GLU A 14 -1.68 2.07 11.80
N TRP A 15 -2.53 1.96 10.76
CA TRP A 15 -2.94 3.08 9.92
C TRP A 15 -3.83 4.11 10.65
N ASN A 16 -4.35 3.79 11.84
CA ASN A 16 -5.09 4.72 12.70
C ASN A 16 -4.23 5.29 13.84
N ASN A 17 -2.92 5.01 13.86
CA ASN A 17 -1.99 5.50 14.87
C ASN A 17 -0.94 6.44 14.26
N SER A 18 -1.08 7.74 14.50
CA SER A 18 -0.17 8.77 13.97
C SER A 18 1.29 8.65 14.42
N GLN A 19 1.56 7.91 15.50
CA GLN A 19 2.92 7.68 15.98
C GLN A 19 3.64 6.57 15.19
N ILE A 20 2.91 5.75 14.44
CA ILE A 20 3.45 4.69 13.61
C ILE A 20 3.55 5.19 12.16
N ILE A 21 4.73 5.64 11.77
CA ILE A 21 5.00 6.13 10.39
C ILE A 21 5.66 5.09 9.49
N ALA A 22 6.20 4.01 10.07
CA ALA A 22 6.84 2.89 9.38
C ALA A 22 7.00 1.70 10.32
N ILE A 23 6.96 0.48 9.76
CA ILE A 23 7.28 -0.77 10.46
C ILE A 23 8.33 -1.49 9.61
N ASN A 24 9.46 -1.87 10.19
CA ASN A 24 10.56 -2.63 9.55
C ASN A 24 11.10 -2.03 8.24
N LYS A 25 10.91 -0.73 8.00
CA LYS A 25 11.45 -0.04 6.83
C LYS A 25 12.94 0.27 7.04
N GLU A 26 13.76 -0.02 6.02
CA GLU A 26 15.17 0.36 6.02
C GLU A 26 15.36 1.89 6.17
N PRO A 27 16.45 2.35 6.80
CA PRO A 27 16.75 3.78 6.95
C PRO A 27 16.86 4.49 5.60
N ALA A 28 16.44 5.76 5.55
CA ALA A 28 16.57 6.57 4.35
C ALA A 28 18.05 6.75 3.97
N ARG A 29 18.36 6.60 2.68
CA ARG A 29 19.69 6.83 2.12
C ARG A 29 19.60 7.40 0.71
N CYS A 30 20.70 7.96 0.22
CA CYS A 30 20.81 8.37 -1.18
C CYS A 30 20.57 7.15 -2.10
N PRO A 31 19.72 7.26 -3.14
CA PRO A 31 19.51 6.18 -4.10
C PRO A 31 20.84 5.71 -4.70
N SER A 32 21.08 4.40 -4.68
CA SER A 32 22.16 3.82 -5.46
C SER A 32 21.74 2.47 -6.01
N VAL A 33 22.01 2.25 -7.29
CA VAL A 33 21.75 0.99 -7.99
C VAL A 33 23.06 0.19 -7.99
N PRO A 34 23.08 -1.05 -7.49
CA PRO A 34 24.25 -1.90 -7.60
C PRO A 34 24.42 -2.34 -9.05
N TYR A 35 25.64 -2.35 -9.58
CA TYR A 35 25.97 -2.87 -10.92
C TYR A 35 27.01 -3.98 -10.79
N ALA A 36 27.04 -4.93 -11.71
CA ALA A 36 28.00 -6.02 -11.71
C ALA A 36 29.42 -5.55 -12.09
N SER A 37 29.53 -4.43 -12.83
CA SER A 37 30.82 -3.86 -13.22
C SER A 37 30.75 -2.34 -13.42
N LYS A 38 31.92 -1.69 -13.43
CA LYS A 38 32.04 -0.26 -13.75
C LYS A 38 31.60 0.02 -15.19
N GLU A 39 31.95 -0.86 -16.12
CA GLU A 39 31.60 -0.75 -17.53
C GLU A 39 30.09 -0.77 -17.73
N GLU A 40 29.38 -1.64 -17.01
CA GLU A 40 27.92 -1.69 -17.02
C GLU A 40 27.32 -0.39 -16.47
N ALA A 41 27.80 0.09 -15.33
CA ALA A 41 27.35 1.35 -14.75
C ALA A 41 27.53 2.54 -15.72
N LEU A 42 28.63 2.57 -16.48
CA LEU A 42 28.92 3.63 -17.44
C LEU A 42 28.05 3.57 -18.71
N ARG A 43 27.45 2.41 -19.04
CA ARG A 43 26.50 2.31 -20.18
C ARG A 43 25.17 3.00 -19.89
N GLY A 44 24.84 3.24 -18.61
CA GLY A 44 23.60 3.91 -18.21
C GLY A 44 22.33 3.11 -18.50
N MET A 45 22.44 1.77 -18.63
CA MET A 45 21.30 0.86 -18.76
C MET A 45 20.89 0.32 -17.40
N ALA A 46 19.73 -0.34 -17.32
CA ALA A 46 19.30 -1.05 -16.10
C ALA A 46 20.36 -2.08 -15.68
N SER A 47 20.59 -2.20 -14.38
CA SER A 47 21.58 -3.11 -13.84
C SER A 47 21.16 -4.57 -14.00
N SER A 48 22.13 -5.47 -14.20
CA SER A 48 21.90 -6.91 -14.14
C SER A 48 21.40 -7.42 -12.78
N PHE A 49 21.54 -6.62 -11.71
CA PHE A 49 21.00 -6.91 -10.38
C PHE A 49 19.62 -6.28 -10.13
N GLU A 50 19.06 -5.63 -11.14
CA GLU A 50 17.75 -5.02 -11.10
C GLU A 50 16.74 -5.92 -11.82
N TYR A 51 15.55 -6.05 -11.24
CA TYR A 51 14.44 -6.75 -11.86
C TYR A 51 13.19 -5.89 -11.68
N SER A 52 12.62 -5.40 -12.78
CA SER A 52 11.38 -4.64 -12.73
C SER A 52 10.21 -5.57 -12.41
N LEU A 53 9.32 -5.09 -11.54
CA LEU A 53 8.04 -5.72 -11.25
C LEU A 53 6.86 -4.94 -11.86
N ASP A 54 7.14 -3.97 -12.74
CA ASP A 54 6.13 -3.30 -13.53
C ASP A 54 5.45 -4.30 -14.48
N GLY A 55 4.17 -4.08 -14.76
CA GLY A 55 3.37 -4.98 -15.58
C GLY A 55 1.96 -5.15 -15.03
N ASN A 56 1.29 -6.23 -15.42
CA ASN A 56 -0.07 -6.51 -14.97
C ASN A 56 -0.07 -7.25 -13.64
N TRP A 57 -0.86 -6.76 -12.69
CA TRP A 57 -1.02 -7.36 -11.36
C TRP A 57 -2.47 -7.76 -11.16
N LYS A 58 -2.67 -8.93 -10.51
CA LYS A 58 -4.00 -9.32 -10.01
C LYS A 58 -4.45 -8.33 -8.95
N PHE A 59 -5.64 -7.75 -9.15
CA PHE A 59 -6.13 -6.63 -8.36
C PHE A 59 -7.59 -6.84 -7.95
N ASN A 60 -7.87 -6.58 -6.67
CA ASN A 60 -9.20 -6.59 -6.10
C ASN A 60 -9.41 -5.31 -5.29
N TYR A 61 -10.42 -4.54 -5.65
CA TYR A 61 -10.81 -3.31 -4.95
C TYR A 61 -11.96 -3.59 -3.99
N ALA A 62 -11.85 -3.09 -2.77
CA ALA A 62 -12.87 -3.16 -1.74
C ALA A 62 -13.10 -1.75 -1.14
N ASP A 63 -14.37 -1.35 -0.98
CA ASP A 63 -14.71 -0.01 -0.47
C ASP A 63 -14.35 0.20 0.99
N ASN A 64 -14.38 -0.87 1.80
CA ASN A 64 -13.91 -0.84 3.19
C ASN A 64 -12.85 -1.92 3.43
N PRO A 65 -11.88 -1.68 4.33
CA PRO A 65 -10.90 -2.70 4.70
C PRO A 65 -11.51 -4.01 5.20
N ALA A 66 -12.71 -3.97 5.81
CA ALA A 66 -13.41 -5.15 6.30
C ALA A 66 -13.98 -6.04 5.18
N ASP A 67 -14.21 -5.47 3.99
CA ASP A 67 -14.78 -6.15 2.82
C ASP A 67 -13.70 -6.86 1.99
N ARG A 68 -12.42 -6.70 2.34
CA ARG A 68 -11.31 -7.35 1.65
C ARG A 68 -11.45 -8.89 1.71
N PRO A 69 -11.04 -9.62 0.66
CA PRO A 69 -11.03 -11.08 0.70
C PRO A 69 -10.16 -11.61 1.85
N VAL A 70 -10.74 -12.36 2.78
CA VAL A 70 -10.00 -12.89 3.94
C VAL A 70 -9.04 -13.99 3.48
N GLY A 71 -7.78 -13.93 3.95
CA GLY A 71 -6.75 -14.91 3.63
C GLY A 71 -6.02 -14.67 2.31
N PHE A 72 -6.24 -13.53 1.64
CA PHE A 72 -5.61 -13.19 0.36
C PHE A 72 -4.08 -13.18 0.39
N GLN A 73 -3.47 -13.05 1.58
CA GLN A 73 -2.02 -13.07 1.76
C GLN A 73 -1.40 -14.48 1.73
N GLU A 74 -2.22 -15.54 1.83
CA GLU A 74 -1.70 -16.91 1.87
C GLU A 74 -1.16 -17.34 0.51
N VAL A 75 -0.01 -18.03 0.53
CA VAL A 75 0.58 -18.59 -0.69
C VAL A 75 -0.37 -19.64 -1.26
N GLY A 76 -0.90 -19.38 -2.46
CA GLY A 76 -1.85 -20.28 -3.13
C GLY A 76 -3.32 -19.89 -2.96
N TYR A 77 -3.63 -18.73 -2.38
CA TYR A 77 -4.98 -18.16 -2.48
C TYR A 77 -5.38 -18.02 -3.95
N ASP A 78 -6.57 -18.50 -4.30
CA ASP A 78 -7.05 -18.45 -5.68
C ASP A 78 -7.49 -17.03 -6.06
N VAL A 79 -6.73 -16.42 -6.97
CA VAL A 79 -6.98 -15.09 -7.54
C VAL A 79 -7.38 -15.16 -9.01
N SER A 80 -7.76 -16.35 -9.51
CA SER A 80 -8.12 -16.55 -10.92
C SER A 80 -9.24 -15.61 -11.39
N GLU A 81 -10.21 -15.35 -10.52
CA GLU A 81 -11.35 -14.45 -10.77
C GLU A 81 -11.01 -12.96 -10.60
N TRP A 82 -9.78 -12.60 -10.19
CA TRP A 82 -9.40 -11.20 -10.03
C TRP A 82 -9.06 -10.56 -11.38
N ALA A 83 -9.46 -9.30 -11.52
CA ALA A 83 -9.06 -8.45 -12.64
C ALA A 83 -7.55 -8.20 -12.63
N GLU A 84 -7.02 -7.70 -13.74
CA GLU A 84 -5.65 -7.22 -13.84
C GLU A 84 -5.62 -5.70 -13.99
N ILE A 85 -4.63 -5.06 -13.36
CA ILE A 85 -4.33 -3.64 -13.52
C ILE A 85 -2.86 -3.46 -13.92
N PRO A 86 -2.53 -2.53 -14.84
CA PRO A 86 -1.14 -2.18 -15.08
C PRO A 86 -0.55 -1.44 -13.87
N VAL A 87 0.70 -1.75 -13.53
CA VAL A 87 1.47 -1.08 -12.49
C VAL A 87 2.72 -0.48 -13.14
N PRO A 88 3.01 0.82 -12.91
CA PRO A 88 2.29 1.77 -12.05
C PRO A 88 1.00 2.34 -12.66
N ALA A 89 -0.04 2.54 -11.85
CA ALA A 89 -1.27 3.23 -12.23
C ALA A 89 -2.03 3.82 -11.03
N ASN A 90 -2.90 4.80 -11.28
CA ASN A 90 -3.92 5.24 -10.32
C ASN A 90 -5.20 4.44 -10.59
N TRP A 91 -5.68 3.64 -9.63
CA TRP A 91 -6.78 2.70 -9.86
C TRP A 91 -8.11 3.36 -10.26
N GLU A 92 -8.31 4.65 -9.92
CA GLU A 92 -9.50 5.42 -10.30
C GLU A 92 -9.64 5.59 -11.80
N LEU A 93 -8.50 5.66 -12.51
CA LEU A 93 -8.48 5.74 -13.97
C LEU A 93 -8.73 4.38 -14.63
N HIS A 94 -8.77 3.32 -13.84
CA HIS A 94 -9.03 1.94 -14.27
C HIS A 94 -10.38 1.41 -13.77
N GLY A 95 -11.29 2.30 -13.33
CA GLY A 95 -12.67 1.95 -13.00
C GLY A 95 -12.91 1.54 -11.54
N HIS A 96 -11.95 1.80 -10.65
CA HIS A 96 -12.07 1.50 -9.21
C HIS A 96 -12.19 2.76 -8.36
N GLY A 97 -13.24 2.87 -7.54
CA GLY A 97 -13.48 4.07 -6.75
C GLY A 97 -13.88 5.28 -7.60
N ASN A 98 -13.67 6.49 -7.08
CA ASN A 98 -14.06 7.73 -7.76
C ASN A 98 -12.92 8.76 -7.68
N PRO A 99 -12.45 9.32 -8.81
CA PRO A 99 -11.45 10.39 -8.76
C PRO A 99 -12.10 11.67 -8.22
N ILE A 100 -11.54 12.22 -7.14
CA ILE A 100 -12.04 13.45 -6.50
C ILE A 100 -11.05 14.59 -6.74
N TYR A 101 -11.52 15.67 -7.38
CA TYR A 101 -10.80 16.94 -7.44
C TYR A 101 -11.48 17.96 -6.52
N ALA A 102 -10.84 18.30 -5.40
CA ALA A 102 -11.38 19.23 -4.41
C ALA A 102 -10.31 20.26 -3.99
N PRO A 103 -10.38 21.52 -4.48
CA PRO A 103 -9.33 22.51 -4.24
C PRO A 103 -9.30 23.09 -2.80
N PHE A 104 -10.42 23.03 -2.06
CA PHE A 104 -10.51 23.59 -0.69
C PHE A 104 -11.32 22.72 0.28
N HIS A 105 -12.01 21.68 -0.20
CA HIS A 105 -12.82 20.82 0.65
C HIS A 105 -12.08 19.52 0.96
N MET A 106 -11.78 19.32 2.23
CA MET A 106 -11.33 18.02 2.73
C MET A 106 -12.46 17.00 2.53
N PRO A 107 -12.15 15.78 2.05
CA PRO A 107 -13.14 14.71 1.99
C PRO A 107 -13.76 14.50 3.38
N SER A 108 -15.02 14.05 3.43
CA SER A 108 -15.79 13.96 4.68
C SER A 108 -15.10 13.11 5.76
N SER A 109 -14.25 12.16 5.37
CA SER A 109 -13.42 11.33 6.26
C SER A 109 -12.32 12.09 7.02
N LEU A 110 -11.94 13.30 6.59
CA LEU A 110 -10.86 14.11 7.17
C LEU A 110 -11.36 15.36 7.90
N LYS A 111 -12.68 15.50 8.12
CA LYS A 111 -13.24 16.62 8.89
C LYS A 111 -13.03 16.37 10.39
N SER A 112 -12.47 17.35 11.11
CA SER A 112 -12.11 17.21 12.54
C SER A 112 -13.29 17.03 13.51
N THR A 113 -14.52 16.91 13.01
CA THR A 113 -15.72 16.70 13.82
C THR A 113 -15.81 15.27 14.38
N ASN A 114 -14.97 14.34 13.89
CA ASN A 114 -14.95 12.93 14.31
C ASN A 114 -13.58 12.47 14.88
N MET A 115 -12.73 13.40 15.36
CA MET A 115 -11.56 13.06 16.18
C MET A 115 -11.81 13.40 17.65
#